data_AF-A0A351DWT6-F1
#
_entry.id   AF-A0A351DWT6-F1
#
_cell.length_a   1.000
_cell.length_b   1.000
_cell.length_c   1.000
_cell.angle_alpha   90.00
_cell.angle_beta   90.00
_cell.angle_gamma   90.00
#
_symmetry.space_group_name_H-M   'P 1'
#
loop_
_entity.id
_entity.type
_entity.pdbx_description
1 polymer ?
#
loop_
_entity_poly.entity_id
_entity_poly.type
_entity_poly.pdbx_seq_one_letter_code
_entity_poly.pdbx_strand_id
1 'polypeptide(L)'
;RASLRGIDMLLQEGISVSVVRLPEGEDPDSFAKSLGSDKFSAFILDEARDFLQFKAQLLLEEAGSDPLKRADMIRSVVESIAVIPDSIQRSVYLQTSASELGIAEDVLGSEVAKTMHAKATQAAKRSGTRAAPAAPAPEMAPHPSDEASPVEGPSPRELIENNLVRAMLEYGTDVVRVEVQDGEEKSTVEVPFAELVVHRLEEEDMVFEHGLNQTVFERFVSELDQERILTAEQLANDPDADIQAKVASALIHPYALSPNWEQRHKIYPTVERDQLTTLLEDSLHRMHLMDLKASLDRIRTKMEAGGMSVEEERAMLAEKIHLDREIQTTLAHFGTVILP
;
A
#
# COMPACT_ATOMS: atom_id res chain seq x y z
N ARG A 1 -14.25 35.24 6.57
CA ARG A 1 -14.68 33.95 7.21
C ARG A 1 -15.92 33.31 6.55
N ALA A 2 -16.99 34.04 6.22
CA ALA A 2 -18.16 33.47 5.52
C ALA A 2 -17.84 32.91 4.11
N SER A 3 -16.93 33.56 3.37
CA SER A 3 -16.53 33.14 2.02
C SER A 3 -15.82 31.77 1.97
N LEU A 4 -15.11 31.37 3.03
CA LEU A 4 -14.34 30.11 3.05
C LEU A 4 -15.25 28.88 3.00
N ARG A 5 -16.35 28.89 3.77
CA ARG A 5 -17.34 27.79 3.76
C ARG A 5 -18.08 27.70 2.42
N GLY A 6 -18.34 28.85 1.79
CA GLY A 6 -18.95 28.92 0.46
C GLY A 6 -18.11 28.21 -0.59
N ILE A 7 -16.79 28.31 -0.47
CA ILE A 7 -15.84 27.77 -1.45
C ILE A 7 -15.55 26.28 -1.19
N ASP A 8 -15.52 25.84 0.06
CA ASP A 8 -15.44 24.39 0.37
C ASP A 8 -16.62 23.61 -0.26
N MET A 9 -17.81 24.23 -0.35
CA MET A 9 -18.95 23.65 -1.06
C MET A 9 -18.74 23.59 -2.58
N LEU A 10 -18.07 24.58 -3.19
CA LEU A 10 -17.77 24.56 -4.62
C LEU A 10 -16.72 23.48 -4.95
N LEU A 11 -15.71 23.32 -4.10
CA LEU A 11 -14.73 22.25 -4.22
C LEU A 11 -15.36 20.86 -4.09
N GLN A 12 -16.38 20.73 -3.22
CA GLN A 12 -17.14 19.49 -3.07
C GLN A 12 -17.88 19.08 -4.36
N GLU A 13 -18.34 20.07 -5.14
CA GLU A 13 -18.98 19.85 -6.45
C GLU A 13 -17.96 19.66 -7.59
N GLY A 14 -16.66 19.61 -7.29
CA GLY A 14 -15.59 19.43 -8.27
C GLY A 14 -15.28 20.67 -9.11
N ILE A 15 -15.70 21.85 -8.65
CA ILE A 15 -15.43 23.12 -9.34
C ILE A 15 -14.08 23.66 -8.88
N SER A 16 -13.17 23.92 -9.83
CA SER A 16 -11.92 24.62 -9.57
C SER A 16 -12.19 26.10 -9.30
N VAL A 17 -11.73 26.61 -8.16
CA VAL A 17 -11.98 27.98 -7.71
C VAL A 17 -10.67 28.75 -7.59
N SER A 18 -10.61 29.91 -8.24
CA SER A 18 -9.51 30.87 -8.11
C SER A 18 -9.97 32.13 -7.39
N VAL A 19 -9.06 32.75 -6.64
CA VAL A 19 -9.32 33.96 -5.86
C VAL A 19 -8.32 35.04 -6.24
N VAL A 20 -8.83 36.24 -6.51
CA VAL A 20 -8.03 37.45 -6.74
C VAL A 20 -8.28 38.42 -5.59
N ARG A 21 -7.20 38.99 -5.00
CA ARG A 21 -7.34 40.12 -4.05
C ARG A 21 -7.27 41.43 -4.84
N LEU A 22 -8.25 42.29 -4.65
CA LEU A 22 -8.20 43.67 -5.14
C LEU A 22 -7.39 44.55 -4.18
N PRO A 23 -6.82 45.67 -4.64
CA PRO A 23 -6.19 46.66 -3.78
C PRO A 23 -7.13 47.18 -2.69
N GLU A 24 -6.57 47.56 -1.53
CA GLU A 24 -7.37 48.05 -0.40
C GLU A 24 -8.23 49.26 -0.78
N GLY A 25 -9.52 49.18 -0.49
CA GLY A 25 -10.48 50.27 -0.72
C GLY A 25 -11.11 50.32 -2.12
N GLU A 26 -10.72 49.43 -3.03
CA GLU A 26 -11.29 49.34 -4.38
C GLU A 26 -12.34 48.21 -4.47
N ASP A 27 -13.45 48.48 -5.15
CA ASP A 27 -14.46 47.48 -5.48
C ASP A 27 -14.32 47.02 -6.95
N PRO A 28 -14.88 45.86 -7.35
CA PRO A 28 -14.68 45.33 -8.71
C PRO A 28 -15.13 46.29 -9.81
N ASP A 29 -16.16 47.11 -9.55
CA ASP A 29 -16.69 48.05 -10.52
C ASP A 29 -15.84 49.33 -10.59
N SER A 30 -15.39 49.88 -9.45
CA SER A 30 -14.48 51.02 -9.42
C SER A 30 -13.12 50.69 -10.07
N PHE A 31 -12.58 49.52 -9.76
CA PHE A 31 -11.26 49.09 -10.24
C PHE A 31 -11.28 48.76 -11.75
N ALA A 32 -12.35 48.12 -12.24
CA ALA A 32 -12.52 47.89 -13.67
C ALA A 32 -12.64 49.21 -14.46
N LYS A 33 -13.31 50.22 -13.89
CA LYS A 33 -13.45 51.55 -14.49
C LYS A 33 -12.14 52.34 -14.50
N SER A 34 -11.28 52.17 -13.49
CA SER A 34 -10.02 52.92 -13.39
C SER A 34 -8.90 52.33 -14.27
N LEU A 35 -8.80 51.00 -14.41
CA LEU A 35 -7.79 50.34 -15.25
C LEU A 35 -8.21 50.17 -16.73
N GLY A 36 -9.52 50.11 -17.00
CA GLY A 36 -10.06 49.71 -18.30
C GLY A 36 -10.14 48.19 -18.47
N SER A 37 -11.03 47.72 -19.35
CA SER A 37 -11.40 46.29 -19.47
C SER A 37 -10.20 45.37 -19.69
N ASP A 38 -9.33 45.72 -20.64
CA ASP A 38 -8.26 44.82 -21.09
C ASP A 38 -7.18 44.65 -20.02
N LYS A 39 -6.87 45.73 -19.29
CA LYS A 39 -5.92 45.71 -18.18
C LYS A 39 -6.49 45.04 -16.94
N PHE A 40 -7.80 45.18 -16.70
CA PHE A 40 -8.47 44.50 -15.60
C PHE A 40 -8.54 42.97 -15.84
N SER A 41 -8.82 42.53 -17.07
CA SER A 41 -8.78 41.11 -17.42
C SER A 41 -7.37 40.53 -17.29
N ALA A 42 -6.34 41.26 -17.74
CA ALA A 42 -4.95 40.85 -17.55
C ALA A 42 -4.57 40.76 -16.06
N PHE A 43 -5.01 41.74 -15.25
CA PHE A 43 -4.81 41.73 -13.80
C PHE A 43 -5.45 40.51 -13.13
N ILE A 44 -6.70 40.18 -13.48
CA ILE A 44 -7.38 38.99 -12.93
C ILE A 44 -6.61 37.72 -13.26
N LEU A 45 -6.11 37.57 -14.49
CA LEU A 45 -5.39 36.36 -14.89
C LEU A 45 -4.04 36.22 -14.20
N ASP A 46 -3.35 37.33 -13.94
CA ASP A 46 -2.02 37.35 -13.33
C ASP A 46 -2.09 37.17 -11.81
N GLU A 47 -3.06 37.79 -11.14
CA GLU A 47 -3.21 37.77 -9.68
C GLU A 47 -4.19 36.67 -9.19
N ALA A 48 -4.81 35.91 -10.09
CA ALA A 48 -5.65 34.78 -9.72
C ALA A 48 -4.81 33.68 -9.10
N ARG A 49 -5.00 33.46 -7.79
CA ARG A 49 -4.38 32.36 -7.07
C ARG A 49 -5.37 31.24 -6.87
N ASP A 50 -4.83 30.03 -6.78
CA ASP A 50 -5.62 28.89 -6.38
C ASP A 50 -6.20 29.08 -4.96
N PHE A 51 -7.45 28.65 -4.74
CA PHE A 51 -8.11 28.84 -3.46
C PHE A 51 -7.40 28.14 -2.30
N LEU A 52 -6.88 26.93 -2.51
CA LEU A 52 -6.26 26.15 -1.45
C LEU A 52 -4.96 26.82 -1.00
N GLN A 53 -4.19 27.31 -1.97
CA GLN A 53 -3.00 28.13 -1.74
C GLN A 53 -3.35 29.45 -1.02
N PHE A 54 -4.41 30.13 -1.47
CA PHE A 54 -4.91 31.34 -0.82
C PHE A 54 -5.32 31.09 0.65
N LYS A 55 -6.00 29.95 0.91
CA LYS A 55 -6.44 29.55 2.25
C LYS A 55 -5.25 29.21 3.14
N ALA A 56 -4.28 28.46 2.62
CA ALA A 56 -3.04 28.15 3.33
C ALA A 56 -2.29 29.44 3.71
N GLN A 57 -2.10 30.36 2.77
CA GLN A 57 -1.41 31.63 3.01
C GLN A 57 -2.16 32.52 4.02
N LEU A 58 -3.48 32.67 3.89
CA LEU A 58 -4.29 33.46 4.82
C LEU A 58 -4.23 32.90 6.25
N LEU A 59 -4.31 31.57 6.39
CA LEU A 59 -4.25 30.94 7.70
C LEU A 59 -2.83 30.96 8.29
N LEU A 60 -1.80 30.93 7.44
CA LEU A 60 -0.40 31.07 7.86
C LEU A 60 -0.14 32.47 8.44
N GLU A 61 -0.68 33.51 7.80
CA GLU A 61 -0.66 34.90 8.29
C GLU A 61 -1.40 35.04 9.64
N GLU A 62 -2.53 34.34 9.83
CA GLU A 62 -3.29 34.34 11.10
C GLU A 62 -2.63 33.51 12.22
N ALA A 63 -1.95 32.41 11.88
CA ALA A 63 -1.34 31.48 12.83
C ALA A 63 0.01 31.97 13.38
N GLY A 64 0.81 32.68 12.57
CA GLY A 64 2.14 33.16 12.96
C GLY A 64 3.06 32.01 13.38
N SER A 65 3.70 32.13 14.54
CA SER A 65 4.61 31.12 15.11
C SER A 65 3.98 30.21 16.18
N ASP A 66 2.66 30.28 16.39
CA ASP A 66 1.95 29.48 17.41
C ASP A 66 1.72 28.03 16.92
N PRO A 67 2.29 27.01 17.59
CA PRO A 67 2.15 25.61 17.16
C PRO A 67 0.70 25.09 17.16
N LEU A 68 -0.13 25.55 18.10
CA LEU A 68 -1.53 25.09 18.21
C LEU A 68 -2.37 25.63 17.06
N LYS A 69 -2.20 26.92 16.74
CA LYS A 69 -2.88 27.54 15.60
C LYS A 69 -2.40 26.98 14.28
N ARG A 70 -1.11 26.62 14.19
CA ARG A 70 -0.55 25.93 13.02
C ARG A 70 -1.22 24.57 12.82
N ALA A 71 -1.41 23.79 13.88
CA ALA A 71 -2.12 22.51 13.83
C ALA A 71 -3.58 22.67 13.38
N ASP A 72 -4.29 23.69 13.88
CA ASP A 72 -5.68 23.98 13.47
C ASP A 72 -5.79 24.43 12.01
N MET A 73 -4.83 25.23 11.53
CA MET A 73 -4.72 25.58 10.12
C MET A 73 -4.55 24.33 9.25
N ILE A 74 -3.61 23.45 9.60
CA ILE A 74 -3.32 22.22 8.85
C ILE A 74 -4.59 21.37 8.75
N ARG A 75 -5.31 21.19 9.87
CA ARG A 75 -6.60 20.49 9.89
C ARG A 75 -7.63 21.12 8.95
N SER A 76 -7.70 22.46 8.90
CA SER A 76 -8.62 23.15 7.99
C SER A 76 -8.28 22.98 6.51
N VAL A 77 -6.99 22.88 6.16
CA VAL A 77 -6.55 22.58 4.78
C VAL A 77 -6.88 21.12 4.43
N VAL A 78 -6.60 20.18 5.34
CA VAL A 78 -6.96 18.76 5.20
C VAL A 78 -8.46 18.59 4.96
N GLU A 79 -9.30 19.33 5.68
CA GLU A 79 -10.76 19.29 5.50
C GLU A 79 -11.20 19.73 4.09
N SER A 80 -10.53 20.71 3.49
CA SER A 80 -10.79 21.19 2.12
C SER A 80 -10.30 20.20 1.06
N ILE A 81 -9.11 19.60 1.26
CA ILE A 81 -8.59 18.57 0.35
C ILE A 81 -9.51 17.34 0.36
N ALA A 82 -10.00 16.96 1.54
CA ALA A 82 -10.86 15.78 1.72
C ALA A 82 -12.25 15.89 1.04
N VAL A 83 -12.71 17.09 0.69
CA VAL A 83 -14.00 17.26 -0.02
C VAL A 83 -13.87 17.20 -1.54
N ILE A 84 -12.66 17.36 -2.10
CA ILE A 84 -12.43 17.31 -3.54
C ILE A 84 -12.75 15.90 -4.04
N PRO A 85 -13.68 15.71 -5.00
CA PRO A 85 -14.06 14.37 -5.47
C PRO A 85 -12.97 13.73 -6.34
N ASP A 86 -12.37 14.50 -7.24
CA ASP A 86 -11.34 14.04 -8.19
C ASP A 86 -10.03 13.67 -7.48
N SER A 87 -9.56 12.43 -7.71
CA SER A 87 -8.37 11.90 -7.03
C SER A 87 -7.06 12.51 -7.52
N ILE A 88 -6.98 12.91 -8.78
CA ILE A 88 -5.77 13.47 -9.38
C ILE A 88 -5.57 14.89 -8.85
N GLN A 89 -6.61 15.73 -8.94
CA GLN A 89 -6.62 17.06 -8.34
C GLN A 89 -6.29 17.01 -6.86
N ARG A 90 -6.91 16.08 -6.12
CA ARG A 90 -6.64 15.90 -4.69
C ARG A 90 -5.18 15.55 -4.41
N SER A 91 -4.56 14.69 -5.22
CA SER A 91 -3.14 14.34 -5.09
C SER A 91 -2.23 15.54 -5.37
N VAL A 92 -2.49 16.31 -6.43
CA VAL A 92 -1.71 17.53 -6.76
C VAL A 92 -1.81 18.58 -5.66
N TYR A 93 -3.01 18.79 -5.12
CA TYR A 93 -3.24 19.70 -3.99
C TYR A 93 -2.56 19.24 -2.72
N LEU A 94 -2.55 17.94 -2.44
CA LEU A 94 -1.90 17.36 -1.28
C LEU A 94 -0.39 17.57 -1.33
N GLN A 95 0.24 17.28 -2.48
CA GLN A 95 1.67 17.48 -2.70
C GLN A 95 2.06 18.95 -2.53
N THR A 96 1.30 19.87 -3.16
CA THR A 96 1.56 21.32 -3.08
C THR A 96 1.40 21.84 -1.65
N SER A 97 0.32 21.43 -0.96
CA SER A 97 0.06 21.84 0.43
C SER A 97 1.10 21.31 1.41
N ALA A 98 1.59 20.07 1.22
CA ALA A 98 2.65 19.49 2.04
C ALA A 98 3.94 20.33 1.95
N SER A 99 4.31 20.73 0.73
CA SER A 99 5.47 21.60 0.48
C SER A 99 5.31 22.99 1.12
N GLU A 100 4.15 23.64 0.97
CA GLU A 100 3.92 24.98 1.53
C GLU A 100 3.85 24.99 3.07
N LEU A 101 3.31 23.91 3.66
CA LEU A 101 3.16 23.78 5.11
C LEU A 101 4.43 23.24 5.80
N GLY A 102 5.38 22.69 5.04
CA GLY A 102 6.61 22.09 5.54
C GLY A 102 6.36 20.79 6.32
N ILE A 103 5.41 19.98 5.86
CA ILE A 103 5.01 18.71 6.49
C ILE A 103 5.25 17.59 5.50
N ALA A 104 5.62 16.41 5.99
CA ALA A 104 5.80 15.24 5.15
C ALA A 104 4.46 14.83 4.49
N GLU A 105 4.54 14.48 3.21
CA GLU A 105 3.37 14.19 2.37
C GLU A 105 2.54 13.01 2.89
N ASP A 106 3.22 11.99 3.41
CA ASP A 106 2.66 10.79 4.03
C ASP A 106 1.81 11.11 5.27
N VAL A 107 2.29 12.00 6.13
CA VAL A 107 1.57 12.44 7.33
C VAL A 107 0.29 13.17 6.93
N LEU A 108 0.38 14.11 5.98
CA LEU A 108 -0.77 14.86 5.49
C LEU A 108 -1.78 13.95 4.77
N GLY A 109 -1.28 12.99 3.97
CA GLY A 109 -2.05 11.94 3.31
C GLY A 109 -2.86 11.08 4.26
N SER A 110 -2.23 10.61 5.34
CA SER A 110 -2.90 9.80 6.36
C SER A 110 -4.07 10.54 7.03
N GLU A 111 -3.91 11.85 7.24
CA GLU A 111 -4.94 12.68 7.90
C GLU A 111 -6.11 13.01 6.95
N VAL A 112 -5.83 13.22 5.66
CA VAL A 112 -6.86 13.34 4.62
C VAL A 112 -7.69 12.06 4.53
N ALA A 113 -7.04 10.89 4.50
CA ALA A 113 -7.73 9.59 4.44
C ALA A 113 -8.65 9.35 5.65
N LYS A 114 -8.17 9.63 6.87
CA LYS A 114 -8.99 9.56 8.10
C LYS A 114 -10.20 10.49 8.02
N THR A 115 -10.00 11.72 7.57
CA THR A 115 -11.06 12.74 7.44
C THR A 115 -12.13 12.31 6.44
N MET A 116 -11.73 11.72 5.30
CA MET A 116 -12.66 11.17 4.31
C MET A 116 -13.49 10.01 4.88
N HIS A 117 -12.86 9.07 5.59
CA HIS A 117 -13.54 7.94 6.21
C HIS A 117 -14.54 8.38 7.28
N ALA A 118 -14.16 9.37 8.11
CA ALA A 118 -15.05 9.96 9.11
C ALA A 118 -16.28 10.65 8.48
N LYS A 119 -16.10 11.35 7.35
CA LYS A 119 -17.21 11.98 6.61
C LYS A 119 -18.13 10.94 5.95
N ALA A 120 -17.57 9.88 5.37
CA ALA A 120 -18.35 8.79 4.76
C ALA A 120 -19.22 8.04 5.78
N THR A 121 -18.66 7.72 6.94
CA THR A 121 -19.39 7.05 8.04
C THR A 121 -20.48 7.94 8.66
N GLN A 122 -20.26 9.26 8.75
CA GLN A 122 -21.30 10.21 9.19
C GLN A 122 -22.42 10.39 8.16
N ALA A 123 -22.10 10.42 6.87
CA ALA A 123 -23.10 10.50 5.80
C ALA A 123 -24.00 9.25 5.77
N ALA A 124 -23.40 8.06 5.95
CA ALA A 124 -24.14 6.80 6.08
C ALA A 124 -25.11 6.78 7.27
N LYS A 125 -24.70 7.34 8.43
CA LYS A 125 -25.58 7.48 9.61
C LYS A 125 -26.74 8.47 9.42
N ARG A 126 -26.57 9.51 8.59
CA ARG A 126 -27.61 10.54 8.32
C ARG A 126 -28.61 10.13 7.24
N SER A 127 -28.22 9.23 6.32
CA SER A 127 -29.06 8.80 5.20
C SER A 127 -30.23 7.88 5.59
N GLY A 128 -30.41 7.53 6.86
CA GLY A 128 -31.57 6.75 7.32
C GLY A 128 -31.71 5.36 6.67
N THR A 129 -30.71 4.89 5.94
CA THR A 129 -30.65 3.54 5.41
C THR A 129 -30.43 2.63 6.61
N ARG A 130 -31.55 2.13 7.13
CA ARG A 130 -31.63 1.05 8.10
C ARG A 130 -30.97 -0.17 7.48
N ALA A 131 -29.65 -0.27 7.60
CA ALA A 131 -28.94 -1.51 7.45
C ALA A 131 -29.62 -2.53 8.38
N ALA A 132 -29.93 -3.70 7.83
CA ALA A 132 -30.39 -4.85 8.59
C ALA A 132 -29.49 -5.05 9.83
N PRO A 133 -30.04 -5.56 10.96
CA PRO A 133 -29.29 -5.68 12.20
C PRO A 133 -28.03 -6.51 11.92
N ALA A 134 -26.88 -5.86 12.04
CA ALA A 134 -25.63 -6.56 12.23
C ALA A 134 -25.86 -7.53 13.39
N ALA A 135 -25.50 -8.79 13.18
CA ALA A 135 -25.39 -9.77 14.24
C ALA A 135 -24.72 -9.13 15.47
N PRO A 136 -25.12 -9.52 16.69
CA PRO A 136 -24.56 -8.93 17.91
C PRO A 136 -23.04 -9.00 17.82
N ALA A 137 -22.39 -7.85 17.94
CA ALA A 137 -20.97 -7.80 18.21
C ALA A 137 -20.70 -8.78 19.36
N PRO A 138 -19.70 -9.67 19.27
CA PRO A 138 -19.31 -10.44 20.42
C PRO A 138 -19.03 -9.44 21.54
N GLU A 139 -19.77 -9.62 22.62
CA GLU A 139 -19.64 -8.93 23.88
C GLU A 139 -18.18 -9.05 24.30
N MET A 140 -17.42 -7.97 24.07
CA MET A 140 -16.08 -7.83 24.63
C MET A 140 -16.28 -7.88 26.13
N ALA A 141 -15.97 -9.05 26.70
CA ALA A 141 -15.76 -9.19 28.12
C ALA A 141 -14.83 -8.06 28.59
N PRO A 142 -15.07 -7.49 29.79
CA PRO A 142 -14.21 -6.45 30.32
C PRO A 142 -12.78 -6.98 30.35
N HIS A 143 -11.90 -6.33 29.57
CA HIS A 143 -10.48 -6.65 29.57
C HIS A 143 -9.98 -6.58 31.02
N PRO A 144 -9.41 -7.67 31.57
CA PRO A 144 -8.57 -7.53 32.73
C PRO A 144 -7.41 -6.62 32.34
N SER A 145 -7.19 -5.63 33.19
CA SER A 145 -6.08 -4.71 33.34
C SER A 145 -4.88 -4.90 32.40
N ASP A 146 -4.43 -3.75 31.84
CA ASP A 146 -3.07 -3.45 31.35
C ASP A 146 -2.01 -4.45 31.80
N GLU A 147 -1.83 -5.51 31.00
CA GLU A 147 -0.65 -6.37 30.94
C GLU A 147 -0.78 -7.26 29.67
N ALA A 148 -1.08 -6.64 28.53
CA ALA A 148 -0.97 -7.31 27.24
C ALA A 148 0.40 -7.00 26.65
N SER A 149 1.25 -8.04 26.58
CA SER A 149 2.45 -8.07 25.75
C SER A 149 2.16 -7.53 24.35
N PRO A 150 3.13 -6.87 23.68
CA PRO A 150 2.91 -6.40 22.32
C PRO A 150 2.54 -7.61 21.45
N VAL A 151 1.33 -7.60 20.89
CA VAL A 151 0.96 -8.54 19.84
C VAL A 151 1.79 -8.12 18.63
N GLU A 152 2.91 -8.80 18.41
CA GLU A 152 3.69 -8.66 17.20
C GLU A 152 2.75 -8.95 16.01
N GLY A 153 2.64 -8.00 15.09
CA GLY A 153 1.95 -8.25 13.82
C GLY A 153 2.63 -9.39 13.06
N PRO A 154 1.97 -9.93 12.01
CA PRO A 154 2.55 -10.99 11.20
C PRO A 154 3.95 -10.59 10.72
N SER A 155 4.90 -11.51 10.84
CA SER A 155 6.28 -11.23 10.45
C SER A 155 6.34 -10.89 8.94
N PRO A 156 7.32 -10.11 8.47
CA PRO A 156 7.42 -9.83 7.04
C PRO A 156 7.56 -11.11 6.19
N ARG A 157 8.14 -12.17 6.76
CA ARG A 157 8.22 -13.50 6.15
C ARG A 157 6.83 -14.12 6.00
N GLU A 158 6.04 -14.09 7.07
CA GLU A 158 4.68 -14.61 7.06
C GLU A 158 3.80 -13.88 6.02
N LEU A 159 3.96 -12.57 5.84
CA LEU A 159 3.22 -11.81 4.82
C LEU A 159 3.52 -12.30 3.40
N ILE A 160 4.79 -12.56 3.09
CA ILE A 160 5.20 -13.06 1.77
C ILE A 160 4.65 -14.47 1.55
N GLU A 161 4.80 -15.34 2.55
CA GLU A 161 4.27 -16.71 2.51
C GLU A 161 2.74 -16.74 2.34
N ASN A 162 2.03 -15.89 3.09
CA ASN A 162 0.58 -15.75 2.98
C ASN A 162 0.15 -15.29 1.59
N ASN A 163 0.93 -14.40 0.97
CA ASN A 163 0.69 -13.96 -0.39
C ASN A 163 0.89 -15.10 -1.40
N LEU A 164 1.96 -15.87 -1.28
CA LEU A 164 2.24 -17.00 -2.15
C LEU A 164 1.16 -18.09 -2.04
N VAL A 165 0.75 -18.44 -0.82
CA VAL A 165 -0.35 -19.39 -0.59
C VAL A 165 -1.66 -18.88 -1.16
N ARG A 166 -1.99 -17.59 -1.00
CA ARG A 166 -3.18 -16.98 -1.62
C ARG A 166 -3.09 -17.08 -3.15
N ALA A 167 -1.95 -16.72 -3.75
CA ALA A 167 -1.78 -16.77 -5.19
C ALA A 167 -1.91 -18.21 -5.73
N MET A 168 -1.40 -19.22 -5.00
CA MET A 168 -1.63 -20.63 -5.32
C MET A 168 -3.11 -21.03 -5.24
N LEU A 169 -3.84 -20.55 -4.22
CA LEU A 169 -5.27 -20.84 -4.06
C LEU A 169 -6.14 -20.19 -5.14
N GLU A 170 -5.82 -18.94 -5.52
CA GLU A 170 -6.62 -18.14 -6.47
C GLU A 170 -6.28 -18.47 -7.92
N TYR A 171 -4.99 -18.60 -8.23
CA TYR A 171 -4.49 -18.71 -9.60
C TYR A 171 -3.79 -20.04 -9.88
N GLY A 172 -3.83 -21.02 -8.97
CA GLY A 172 -3.09 -22.28 -9.12
C GLY A 172 -3.41 -23.07 -10.39
N THR A 173 -4.64 -22.95 -10.90
CA THR A 173 -5.08 -23.60 -12.16
C THR A 173 -4.80 -22.77 -13.41
N ASP A 174 -4.36 -21.51 -13.26
CA ASP A 174 -4.04 -20.66 -14.39
C ASP A 174 -2.74 -21.09 -15.05
N VAL A 175 -2.74 -21.12 -16.38
CA VAL A 175 -1.60 -21.53 -17.18
C VAL A 175 -0.70 -20.32 -17.42
N VAL A 176 0.58 -20.50 -17.10
CA VAL A 176 1.63 -19.49 -17.21
C VAL A 176 2.65 -19.94 -18.24
N ARG A 177 3.15 -18.98 -19.03
CA ARG A 177 4.19 -19.22 -20.04
C ARG A 177 5.56 -18.97 -19.45
N VAL A 178 6.41 -19.99 -19.48
CA VAL A 178 7.77 -19.92 -18.97
C VAL A 178 8.75 -20.17 -20.12
N GLU A 179 9.78 -19.33 -20.22
CA GLU A 179 10.88 -19.55 -21.15
C GLU A 179 11.87 -20.51 -20.53
N VAL A 180 12.02 -21.69 -21.12
CA VAL A 180 13.02 -22.69 -20.73
C VAL A 180 14.14 -22.69 -21.76
N GLN A 181 15.38 -22.59 -21.28
CA GLN A 181 16.57 -22.65 -22.12
C GLN A 181 17.16 -24.06 -22.06
N ASP A 182 17.04 -24.82 -23.15
CA ASP A 182 17.70 -26.12 -23.32
C ASP A 182 18.80 -25.98 -24.40
N GLY A 183 20.04 -25.73 -23.95
CA GLY A 183 21.17 -25.44 -24.84
C GLY A 183 21.07 -24.07 -25.53
N GLU A 184 21.05 -24.07 -26.88
CA GLU A 184 20.93 -22.85 -27.72
C GLU A 184 19.49 -22.51 -28.11
N GLU A 185 18.52 -23.41 -27.91
CA GLU A 185 17.11 -23.17 -28.24
C GLU A 185 16.33 -22.71 -27.01
N LYS A 186 15.65 -21.57 -27.16
CA LYS A 186 14.66 -21.10 -26.19
C LYS A 186 13.30 -21.68 -26.57
N SER A 187 12.70 -22.44 -25.67
CA SER A 187 11.34 -22.96 -25.84
C SER A 187 10.42 -22.33 -24.80
N THR A 188 9.18 -22.03 -25.19
CA THR A 188 8.16 -21.56 -24.24
C THR A 188 7.30 -22.75 -23.85
N VAL A 189 7.24 -23.05 -22.56
CA VAL A 189 6.41 -24.12 -22.00
C VAL A 189 5.24 -23.51 -21.25
N GLU A 190 4.06 -24.08 -21.45
CA GLU A 190 2.83 -23.70 -20.74
C GLU A 190 2.64 -24.63 -19.54
N VAL A 191 2.72 -24.09 -18.33
CA VAL A 191 2.60 -24.86 -17.07
C VAL A 191 1.56 -24.23 -16.16
N PRO A 192 0.77 -25.01 -15.40
CA PRO A 192 -0.07 -24.48 -14.34
C PRO A 192 0.75 -23.72 -13.29
N PHE A 193 0.22 -22.63 -12.78
CA PHE A 193 0.93 -21.81 -11.80
C PHE A 193 1.28 -22.59 -10.53
N ALA A 194 0.35 -23.40 -10.01
CA ALA A 194 0.62 -24.21 -8.81
C ALA A 194 1.81 -25.17 -8.98
N GLU A 195 1.92 -25.80 -10.16
CA GLU A 195 3.03 -26.69 -10.51
C GLU A 195 4.35 -25.90 -10.59
N LEU A 196 4.32 -24.71 -11.21
CA LEU A 196 5.48 -23.83 -11.28
C LEU A 196 5.95 -23.40 -9.88
N VAL A 197 5.04 -23.03 -8.98
CA VAL A 197 5.39 -22.65 -7.60
C VAL A 197 6.05 -23.80 -6.86
N VAL A 198 5.47 -25.00 -6.93
CA VAL A 198 6.02 -26.20 -6.27
C VAL A 198 7.40 -26.54 -6.82
N HIS A 199 7.54 -26.63 -8.14
CA HIS A 199 8.83 -26.93 -8.78
C HIS A 199 9.92 -25.93 -8.37
N ARG A 200 9.59 -24.63 -8.33
CA ARG A 200 10.58 -23.59 -8.02
C ARG A 200 10.99 -23.60 -6.54
N LEU A 201 10.05 -23.87 -5.64
CA LEU A 201 10.35 -24.03 -4.21
C LEU A 201 11.20 -25.28 -3.95
N GLU A 202 10.93 -26.39 -4.64
CA GLU A 202 11.75 -27.61 -4.53
C GLU A 202 13.14 -27.43 -5.13
N GLU A 203 13.28 -26.75 -6.27
CA GLU A 203 14.56 -26.47 -6.91
C GLU A 203 15.49 -25.61 -6.01
N GLU A 204 14.91 -24.70 -5.23
CA GLU A 204 15.64 -23.82 -4.31
C GLU A 204 15.69 -24.35 -2.87
N ASP A 205 15.23 -25.59 -2.61
CA ASP A 205 15.13 -26.22 -1.28
C ASP A 205 14.48 -25.31 -0.22
N MET A 206 13.47 -24.53 -0.63
CA MET A 206 12.82 -23.53 0.21
C MET A 206 11.66 -24.11 1.03
N VAL A 207 11.55 -23.65 2.28
CA VAL A 207 10.53 -24.10 3.23
C VAL A 207 9.75 -22.91 3.79
N PHE A 208 8.48 -23.12 4.10
CA PHE A 208 7.68 -22.12 4.80
C PHE A 208 8.03 -22.16 6.30
N GLU A 209 8.28 -21.00 6.89
CA GLU A 209 8.50 -20.87 8.35
C GLU A 209 7.18 -21.03 9.11
N HIS A 210 6.07 -20.54 8.53
CA HIS A 210 4.78 -20.61 9.19
C HIS A 210 4.14 -21.99 9.01
N GLY A 211 3.91 -22.69 10.11
CA GLY A 211 3.43 -24.08 10.11
C GLY A 211 2.14 -24.30 9.29
N LEU A 212 1.16 -23.39 9.36
CA LEU A 212 -0.07 -23.54 8.55
C LEU A 212 0.19 -23.38 7.04
N ASN A 213 1.12 -22.51 6.65
CA ASN A 213 1.45 -22.31 5.23
C ASN A 213 2.18 -23.54 4.69
N GLN A 214 3.08 -24.10 5.50
CA GLN A 214 3.77 -25.35 5.20
C GLN A 214 2.79 -26.51 5.03
N THR A 215 1.82 -26.69 5.94
CA THR A 215 0.83 -27.77 5.82
C THR A 215 -0.03 -27.62 4.57
N VAL A 216 -0.46 -26.39 4.23
CA VAL A 216 -1.22 -26.13 3.00
C VAL A 216 -0.37 -26.47 1.78
N PHE A 217 0.89 -26.06 1.76
CA PHE A 217 1.84 -26.36 0.68
C PHE A 217 2.04 -27.88 0.50
N GLU A 218 2.28 -28.62 1.58
CA GLU A 218 2.41 -30.08 1.55
C GLU A 218 1.15 -30.75 0.98
N ARG A 219 -0.02 -30.18 1.24
CA ARG A 219 -1.28 -30.68 0.67
C ARG A 219 -1.32 -30.52 -0.84
N PHE A 220 -0.87 -29.36 -1.34
CA PHE A 220 -0.72 -29.12 -2.77
C PHE A 220 0.27 -30.09 -3.42
N VAL A 221 1.44 -30.30 -2.82
CA VAL A 221 2.45 -31.25 -3.31
C VAL A 221 1.85 -32.66 -3.43
N SER A 222 1.16 -33.12 -2.37
CA SER A 222 0.58 -34.48 -2.33
C SER A 222 -0.51 -34.73 -3.37
N GLU A 223 -1.22 -33.69 -3.81
CA GLU A 223 -2.24 -33.79 -4.86
C GLU A 223 -1.63 -33.66 -6.25
N LEU A 224 -0.58 -32.84 -6.41
CA LEU A 224 0.19 -32.75 -7.66
C LEU A 224 0.88 -34.07 -7.99
N ASP A 225 1.41 -34.79 -7.00
CA ASP A 225 1.92 -36.16 -7.16
C ASP A 225 0.88 -37.13 -7.76
N GLN A 226 -0.41 -36.82 -7.59
CA GLN A 226 -1.53 -37.59 -8.12
C GLN A 226 -2.09 -37.00 -9.42
N GLU A 227 -1.34 -36.12 -10.08
CA GLU A 227 -1.71 -35.40 -11.31
C GLU A 227 -2.99 -34.55 -11.14
N ARG A 228 -3.23 -34.02 -9.93
CA ARG A 228 -4.38 -33.15 -9.64
C ARG A 228 -3.94 -31.82 -9.05
N ILE A 229 -4.62 -30.76 -9.47
CA ILE A 229 -4.44 -29.43 -8.88
C ILE A 229 -5.54 -29.20 -7.86
N LEU A 230 -5.14 -28.97 -6.62
CA LEU A 230 -6.05 -28.71 -5.51
C LEU A 230 -6.71 -27.34 -5.68
N THR A 231 -8.03 -27.27 -5.56
CA THR A 231 -8.76 -26.00 -5.65
C THR A 231 -9.06 -25.43 -4.27
N ALA A 232 -9.24 -24.10 -4.21
CA ALA A 232 -9.63 -23.43 -2.96
C ALA A 232 -10.94 -23.98 -2.37
N GLU A 233 -11.88 -24.43 -3.21
CA GLU A 233 -13.14 -25.05 -2.77
C GLU A 233 -12.92 -26.40 -2.08
N GLN A 234 -11.94 -27.19 -2.53
CA GLN A 234 -11.60 -28.47 -1.91
C GLN A 234 -10.95 -28.27 -0.54
N LEU A 235 -10.04 -27.29 -0.43
CA LEU A 235 -9.40 -26.92 0.83
C LEU A 235 -10.35 -26.25 1.83
N ALA A 236 -11.37 -25.52 1.35
CA ALA A 236 -12.42 -24.98 2.22
C ALA A 236 -13.27 -26.08 2.89
N ASN A 237 -13.20 -27.31 2.40
CA ASN A 237 -13.87 -28.48 2.97
C ASN A 237 -12.89 -29.46 3.66
N ASP A 238 -11.64 -29.04 3.90
CA ASP A 238 -10.61 -29.86 4.54
C ASP A 238 -11.00 -30.22 5.99
N PRO A 239 -10.63 -31.39 6.54
CA PRO A 239 -10.90 -31.74 7.94
C PRO A 239 -10.32 -30.75 8.98
N ASP A 240 -9.29 -29.97 8.64
CA ASP A 240 -8.65 -29.04 9.56
C ASP A 240 -9.33 -27.65 9.55
N ALA A 241 -9.85 -27.24 10.73
CA ALA A 241 -10.52 -25.96 10.91
C ALA A 241 -9.60 -24.74 10.72
N ASP A 242 -8.30 -24.88 11.05
CA ASP A 242 -7.35 -23.79 10.93
C ASP A 242 -6.99 -23.54 9.45
N ILE A 243 -6.91 -24.61 8.65
CA ILE A 243 -6.73 -24.51 7.20
C ILE A 243 -7.95 -23.88 6.54
N GLN A 244 -9.17 -24.28 6.92
CA GLN A 244 -10.40 -23.66 6.43
C GLN A 244 -10.43 -22.15 6.69
N ALA A 245 -10.10 -21.73 7.92
CA ALA A 245 -10.05 -20.32 8.29
C ALA A 245 -9.00 -19.55 7.49
N LYS A 246 -7.84 -20.17 7.26
CA LYS A 246 -6.77 -19.59 6.44
C LYS A 246 -7.22 -19.38 4.99
N VAL A 247 -7.77 -20.41 4.36
CA VAL A 247 -8.28 -20.36 2.97
C VAL A 247 -9.38 -19.31 2.84
N ALA A 248 -10.34 -19.29 3.79
CA ALA A 248 -11.40 -18.30 3.79
C ALA A 248 -10.85 -16.87 3.91
N SER A 249 -9.85 -16.64 4.77
CA SER A 249 -9.23 -15.31 4.89
C SER A 249 -8.40 -14.91 3.67
N ALA A 250 -7.74 -15.87 3.02
CA ALA A 250 -6.94 -15.63 1.82
C ALA A 250 -7.81 -15.19 0.62
N LEU A 251 -9.01 -15.75 0.49
CA LEU A 251 -9.93 -15.45 -0.61
C LEU A 251 -10.71 -14.12 -0.45
N ILE A 252 -10.53 -13.40 0.66
CA ILE A 252 -11.21 -12.12 0.88
C ILE A 252 -10.39 -10.99 0.24
N HIS A 253 -10.91 -10.41 -0.85
CA HIS A 253 -10.35 -9.18 -1.43
C HIS A 253 -10.99 -7.94 -0.80
N PRO A 254 -10.28 -7.17 0.05
CA PRO A 254 -10.84 -5.95 0.65
C PRO A 254 -11.09 -4.84 -0.38
N TYR A 255 -10.44 -4.91 -1.56
CA TYR A 255 -10.53 -3.90 -2.60
C TYR A 255 -10.81 -4.55 -3.95
N ALA A 256 -11.76 -3.99 -4.70
CA ALA A 256 -12.06 -4.39 -6.07
C ALA A 256 -11.86 -3.20 -7.02
N LEU A 257 -11.20 -3.45 -8.15
CA LEU A 257 -11.02 -2.45 -9.21
C LEU A 257 -12.38 -2.10 -9.83
N SER A 258 -12.64 -0.80 -10.03
CA SER A 258 -13.89 -0.37 -10.66
C SER A 258 -13.91 -0.76 -12.15
N PRO A 259 -14.99 -1.40 -12.66
CA PRO A 259 -15.13 -1.71 -14.08
C PRO A 259 -15.09 -0.48 -15.01
N ASN A 260 -15.28 0.72 -14.45
CA ASN A 260 -15.27 1.98 -15.19
C ASN A 260 -13.90 2.32 -15.79
N TRP A 261 -12.80 1.81 -15.23
CA TRP A 261 -11.46 2.02 -15.79
C TRP A 261 -11.36 1.50 -17.22
N GLU A 262 -11.83 0.27 -17.43
CA GLU A 262 -11.87 -0.36 -18.74
C GLU A 262 -12.97 0.23 -19.62
N GLN A 263 -14.21 0.29 -19.08
CA GLN A 263 -15.39 0.59 -19.88
C GLN A 263 -15.45 2.06 -20.30
N ARG A 264 -15.13 2.98 -19.38
CA ARG A 264 -15.29 4.44 -19.56
C ARG A 264 -13.97 5.12 -19.91
N HIS A 265 -12.88 4.72 -19.25
CA HIS A 265 -11.60 5.41 -19.39
C HIS A 265 -10.63 4.73 -20.37
N LYS A 266 -10.96 3.53 -20.88
CA LYS A 266 -10.10 2.73 -21.78
C LYS A 266 -8.69 2.52 -21.23
N ILE A 267 -8.59 2.49 -19.91
CA ILE A 267 -7.38 2.15 -19.17
C ILE A 267 -7.53 0.69 -18.77
N TYR A 268 -6.52 -0.11 -19.09
CA TYR A 268 -6.45 -1.53 -18.78
C TYR A 268 -5.33 -1.71 -17.74
N PRO A 269 -5.65 -1.65 -16.43
CA PRO A 269 -4.65 -1.88 -15.40
C PRO A 269 -4.09 -3.29 -15.54
N THR A 270 -2.78 -3.43 -15.35
CA THR A 270 -2.18 -4.76 -15.17
C THR A 270 -2.79 -5.39 -13.93
N VAL A 271 -3.42 -6.55 -14.09
CA VAL A 271 -3.96 -7.29 -12.96
C VAL A 271 -2.90 -8.24 -12.43
N GLU A 272 -3.06 -8.67 -11.18
CA GLU A 272 -2.15 -9.62 -10.55
C GLU A 272 -1.98 -10.91 -11.37
N ARG A 273 -3.06 -11.38 -12.01
CA ARG A 273 -3.06 -12.53 -12.93
C ARG A 273 -2.09 -12.38 -14.11
N ASP A 274 -1.79 -11.15 -14.52
CA ASP A 274 -0.85 -10.88 -15.63
C ASP A 274 0.62 -10.93 -15.17
N GLN A 275 0.87 -10.95 -13.86
CA GLN A 275 2.19 -10.79 -13.24
C GLN A 275 2.57 -11.97 -12.33
N LEU A 276 1.95 -13.14 -12.51
CA LEU A 276 2.16 -14.31 -11.65
C LEU A 276 3.62 -14.77 -11.61
N THR A 277 4.34 -14.75 -12.74
CA THR A 277 5.78 -15.10 -12.78
C THR A 277 6.61 -14.13 -11.97
N THR A 278 6.41 -12.82 -12.18
CA THR A 278 7.12 -11.77 -11.44
C THR A 278 6.80 -11.83 -9.95
N LEU A 279 5.54 -12.11 -9.59
CA LEU A 279 5.12 -12.29 -8.20
C LEU A 279 5.85 -13.47 -7.55
N LEU A 280 5.92 -14.61 -8.24
CA LEU A 280 6.64 -15.79 -7.75
C LEU A 280 8.13 -15.48 -7.57
N GLU A 281 8.79 -14.96 -8.60
CA GLU A 281 10.22 -14.62 -8.54
C GLU A 281 10.50 -13.63 -7.42
N ASP A 282 9.74 -12.54 -7.31
CA ASP A 282 9.90 -11.56 -6.25
C ASP A 282 9.68 -12.15 -4.85
N SER A 283 8.72 -13.07 -4.71
CA SER A 283 8.43 -13.72 -3.43
C SER A 283 9.60 -14.63 -3.02
N LEU A 284 10.11 -15.45 -3.93
CA LEU A 284 11.24 -16.35 -3.69
C LEU A 284 12.51 -15.57 -3.35
N HIS A 285 12.87 -14.56 -4.14
CA HIS A 285 14.05 -13.73 -3.87
C HIS A 285 13.94 -12.98 -2.53
N ARG A 286 12.73 -12.51 -2.14
CA ARG A 286 12.52 -11.88 -0.82
C ARG A 286 12.67 -12.89 0.30
N MET A 287 12.05 -14.07 0.16
CA MET A 287 12.17 -15.16 1.13
C MET A 287 13.64 -15.56 1.32
N HIS A 288 14.34 -15.84 0.21
CA HIS A 288 15.76 -16.17 0.23
C HIS A 288 16.62 -15.08 0.89
N LEU A 289 16.37 -13.80 0.57
CA LEU A 289 17.06 -12.67 1.19
C LEU A 289 16.81 -12.60 2.71
N MET A 290 15.62 -12.94 3.18
CA MET A 290 15.33 -13.02 4.62
C MET A 290 16.07 -14.18 5.28
N ASP A 291 16.15 -15.34 4.62
CA ASP A 291 16.86 -16.52 5.13
C ASP A 291 18.39 -16.28 5.21
N LEU A 292 18.95 -15.61 4.19
CA LEU A 292 20.35 -15.17 4.19
C LEU A 292 20.64 -14.18 5.32
N LYS A 293 19.76 -13.20 5.54
CA LYS A 293 19.91 -12.23 6.64
C LYS A 293 19.81 -12.91 8.01
N ALA A 294 18.85 -13.81 8.19
CA ALA A 294 18.70 -14.57 9.43
C ALA A 294 19.96 -15.44 9.70
N SER A 295 20.53 -16.04 8.66
CA SER A 295 21.77 -16.82 8.75
C SER A 295 22.98 -15.94 9.09
N LEU A 296 23.08 -14.75 8.49
CA LEU A 296 24.12 -13.76 8.81
C LEU A 296 24.03 -13.29 10.27
N ASP A 297 22.82 -13.01 10.77
CA ASP A 297 22.60 -12.60 12.16
C ASP A 297 22.95 -13.73 13.14
N ARG A 298 22.66 -14.99 12.80
CA ARG A 298 23.10 -16.17 13.57
C ARG A 298 24.63 -16.30 13.62
N ILE A 299 25.32 -16.07 12.51
CA ILE A 299 26.79 -16.09 12.49
C ILE A 299 27.35 -14.94 13.31
N ARG A 300 26.79 -13.73 13.15
CA ARG A 300 27.21 -12.54 13.88
C ARG A 300 27.08 -12.72 15.39
N THR A 301 25.92 -13.19 15.86
CA THR A 301 25.67 -13.46 17.28
C THR A 301 26.62 -14.52 17.84
N LYS A 302 26.95 -15.57 17.08
CA LYS A 302 27.95 -16.57 17.49
C LYS A 302 29.37 -15.98 17.57
N MET A 303 29.76 -15.09 16.66
CA MET A 303 31.04 -14.38 16.73
C MET A 303 31.11 -13.44 17.95
N GLU A 304 30.01 -12.75 18.27
CA GLU A 304 29.91 -11.84 19.42
C GLU A 304 29.92 -12.58 20.78
N ALA A 305 29.42 -13.82 20.83
CA ALA A 305 29.41 -14.65 22.04
C ALA A 305 30.82 -15.07 22.52
N GLY A 306 31.82 -15.03 21.64
CA GLY A 306 33.22 -15.35 21.95
C GLY A 306 33.47 -16.82 22.31
N GLY A 307 34.75 -17.19 22.49
CA GLY A 307 35.15 -18.55 22.88
C GLY A 307 35.51 -19.51 21.73
N MET A 308 35.74 -18.98 20.53
CA MET A 308 36.08 -19.76 19.33
C MET A 308 37.58 -19.87 19.10
N SER A 309 38.01 -20.94 18.43
CA SER A 309 39.37 -21.07 17.90
C SER A 309 39.61 -20.10 16.74
N VAL A 310 40.86 -19.68 16.53
CA VAL A 310 41.27 -18.82 15.40
C VAL A 310 40.89 -19.43 14.03
N GLU A 311 40.83 -20.75 13.95
CA GLU A 311 40.44 -21.46 12.72
C GLU A 311 38.92 -21.41 12.48
N GLU A 312 38.13 -21.48 13.55
CA GLU A 312 36.66 -21.35 13.48
C GLU A 312 36.25 -19.90 13.19
N GLU A 313 36.97 -18.93 13.75
CA GLU A 313 36.75 -17.50 13.46
C GLU A 313 37.02 -17.17 11.99
N ARG A 314 38.08 -17.76 11.40
CA ARG A 314 38.38 -17.62 9.97
C ARG A 314 37.33 -18.28 9.08
N ALA A 315 36.85 -19.47 9.46
CA ALA A 315 35.79 -20.17 8.73
C ALA A 315 34.49 -19.34 8.72
N MET A 316 34.07 -18.82 9.87
CA MET A 316 32.86 -17.99 9.97
C MET A 316 32.98 -16.64 9.26
N LEU A 317 34.18 -16.04 9.22
CA LEU A 317 34.42 -14.84 8.41
C LEU A 317 34.30 -15.13 6.90
N ALA A 318 34.78 -16.28 6.43
CA ALA A 318 34.64 -16.70 5.04
C ALA A 318 33.17 -16.94 4.67
N GLU A 319 32.42 -17.61 5.55
CA GLU A 319 30.98 -17.84 5.42
C GLU A 319 30.20 -16.51 5.38
N LYS A 320 30.52 -15.56 6.26
CA LYS A 320 29.94 -14.21 6.22
C LYS A 320 30.17 -13.50 4.89
N ILE A 321 31.41 -13.50 4.37
CA ILE A 321 31.73 -12.86 3.09
C ILE A 321 30.96 -13.52 1.93
N HIS A 322 30.77 -14.84 2.00
CA HIS A 322 29.98 -15.57 1.02
C HIS A 322 28.52 -15.14 1.04
N LEU A 323 27.89 -15.10 2.22
CA LEU A 323 26.50 -14.65 2.39
C LEU A 323 26.32 -13.19 1.95
N ASP A 324 27.25 -12.29 2.28
CA ASP A 324 27.18 -10.88 1.86
C ASP A 324 27.18 -10.74 0.32
N ARG A 325 27.92 -11.60 -0.39
CA ARG A 325 27.91 -11.63 -1.88
C ARG A 325 26.59 -12.16 -2.44
N GLU A 326 26.03 -13.20 -1.82
CA GLU A 326 24.72 -13.74 -2.22
C GLU A 326 23.62 -12.71 -1.98
N ILE A 327 23.60 -12.03 -0.83
CA ILE A 327 22.66 -10.94 -0.55
C ILE A 327 22.76 -9.84 -1.62
N GLN A 328 23.98 -9.44 -2.00
CA GLN A 328 24.17 -8.44 -3.07
C GLN A 328 23.65 -8.92 -4.43
N THR A 329 23.82 -10.21 -4.73
CA THR A 329 23.34 -10.81 -5.99
C THR A 329 21.81 -10.86 -6.00
N THR A 330 21.19 -11.31 -4.92
CA THR A 330 19.74 -11.35 -4.75
C THR A 330 19.13 -9.94 -4.75
N LEU A 331 19.81 -8.94 -4.17
CA LEU A 331 19.37 -7.54 -4.23
C LEU A 331 19.43 -6.96 -5.65
N ALA A 332 20.35 -7.43 -6.49
CA ALA A 332 20.44 -6.95 -7.88
C ALA A 332 19.18 -7.30 -8.69
N HIS A 333 18.46 -8.37 -8.34
CA HIS A 333 17.16 -8.74 -8.94
C HIS A 333 16.12 -7.64 -8.76
N PHE A 334 16.08 -6.97 -7.60
CA PHE A 334 15.15 -5.88 -7.30
C PHE A 334 15.61 -4.51 -7.83
N GLY A 335 16.74 -4.44 -8.54
CA GLY A 335 17.41 -3.19 -8.89
C GLY A 335 18.21 -2.59 -7.73
N THR A 336 18.96 -1.52 -7.98
CA THR A 336 19.76 -0.84 -6.94
C THR A 336 18.87 -0.25 -5.85
N VAL A 337 18.60 -1.05 -4.82
CA VAL A 337 18.00 -0.61 -3.56
C VAL A 337 19.10 0.02 -2.72
N ILE A 338 19.13 1.35 -2.68
CA ILE A 338 19.89 2.08 -1.65
C ILE A 338 19.17 1.81 -0.34
N LEU A 339 19.72 0.95 0.50
CA LEU A 339 19.27 0.80 1.88
C LEU A 339 19.59 2.09 2.65
N PRO A 340 18.62 2.67 3.40
CA PRO A 340 18.88 3.79 4.32
C PRO A 340 19.80 3.40 5.49
#